data_AF-A0A6J4PQ96-F1
#
_entry.id   AF-A0A6J4PQ96-F1
#
_cell.length_a   1.000
_cell.length_b   1.000
_cell.length_c   1.000
_cell.angle_alpha   90.00
_cell.angle_beta   90.00
_cell.angle_gamma   90.00
#
_symmetry.space_group_name_H-M   'P 1'
#
loop_
_entity.id
_entity.type
_entity.pdbx_description
1 polymer ?
#
loop_
_entity_poly.entity_id
_entity_poly.type
_entity_poly.pdbx_seq_one_letter_code
_entity_poly.pdbx_strand_id
1 'polypeptide(L)'
;MDATAQRLACARPDCRREAIAEFLGTFILVFAGTGAVMVNKTSAGSVTHLGVSFVFGAVVTAMIYALGHISGAHFNPAVTLGFWASGFFPKYKVLPYVLAQCAGAIAASQLLLITLGEVAKLGATIPLNGNWLQSLILETVLTFILMFVIPGN
;
A
#
# COMPACT_ATOMS: atom_id res chain seq x y z
N MET A 1 -20.55 -16.29 -13.05
CA MET A 1 -21.23 -15.52 -11.99
C MET A 1 -21.70 -14.21 -12.60
N ASP A 2 -22.98 -13.85 -12.47
CA ASP A 2 -23.51 -12.59 -12.98
C ASP A 2 -23.16 -11.39 -12.05
N ALA A 3 -23.40 -10.17 -12.53
CA ALA A 3 -23.08 -8.93 -11.81
C ALA A 3 -23.92 -8.70 -10.54
N THR A 4 -25.10 -9.31 -10.44
CA THR A 4 -26.02 -9.21 -9.30
C THR A 4 -25.50 -10.06 -8.14
N ALA A 5 -25.00 -11.26 -8.43
CA ALA A 5 -24.36 -12.14 -7.46
C ALA A 5 -23.08 -11.52 -6.85
N GLN A 6 -22.31 -10.75 -7.65
CA GLN A 6 -21.16 -10.00 -7.15
C GLN A 6 -21.55 -8.85 -6.21
N ARG A 7 -22.63 -8.11 -6.52
CA ARG A 7 -23.12 -7.02 -5.65
C ARG A 7 -23.59 -7.54 -4.30
N LEU A 8 -24.32 -8.67 -4.28
CA LEU A 8 -24.76 -9.32 -3.04
C LEU A 8 -23.58 -9.88 -2.23
N ALA A 9 -22.51 -10.35 -2.88
CA ALA A 9 -21.30 -10.81 -2.20
C ALA A 9 -20.48 -9.67 -1.59
N CYS A 10 -20.41 -8.50 -2.26
CA CYS A 10 -19.74 -7.30 -1.76
C CYS A 10 -20.54 -6.62 -0.63
N ALA A 11 -21.85 -6.79 -0.59
CA ALA A 11 -22.73 -6.28 0.47
C ALA A 11 -22.65 -7.09 1.78
N ARG A 12 -21.92 -8.22 1.79
CA ARG A 12 -21.70 -8.98 3.03
C ARG A 12 -20.92 -8.13 4.03
N PRO A 13 -21.25 -8.19 5.34
CA PRO A 13 -20.61 -7.37 6.37
C PRO A 13 -19.09 -7.52 6.40
N ASP A 14 -18.55 -8.68 5.99
CA ASP A 14 -17.12 -8.95 5.96
C ASP A 14 -16.39 -8.09 4.92
N CYS A 15 -16.93 -7.95 3.71
CA CYS A 15 -16.27 -7.20 2.62
C CYS A 15 -16.15 -5.70 2.94
N ARG A 16 -17.12 -5.13 3.65
CA ARG A 16 -17.06 -3.74 4.12
C ARG A 16 -15.99 -3.56 5.21
N ARG A 17 -15.90 -4.49 6.16
CA ARG A 17 -14.91 -4.45 7.25
C ARG A 17 -13.50 -4.61 6.69
N GLU A 18 -13.32 -5.52 5.74
CA GLU A 18 -12.07 -5.72 4.99
C GLU A 18 -11.65 -4.45 4.24
N ALA A 19 -12.56 -3.82 3.48
CA ALA A 19 -12.25 -2.59 2.75
C ALA A 19 -11.85 -1.43 3.69
N ILE A 20 -12.49 -1.30 4.87
CA ILE A 20 -12.08 -0.30 5.87
C ILE A 20 -10.69 -0.62 6.42
N ALA A 21 -10.39 -1.88 6.71
CA ALA A 21 -9.07 -2.30 7.16
C ALA A 21 -7.99 -2.02 6.10
N GLU A 22 -8.28 -2.30 4.82
CA GLU A 22 -7.39 -1.98 3.70
C GLU A 22 -7.16 -0.47 3.55
N PHE A 23 -8.21 0.34 3.66
CA PHE A 23 -8.09 1.80 3.65
C PHE A 23 -7.19 2.29 4.79
N LEU A 24 -7.44 1.86 6.03
CA LEU A 24 -6.68 2.31 7.19
C LEU A 24 -5.22 1.84 7.15
N GLY A 25 -4.98 0.58 6.76
CA GLY A 25 -3.64 0.05 6.64
C GLY A 25 -2.83 0.76 5.57
N THR A 26 -3.40 1.01 4.37
CA THR A 26 -2.73 1.79 3.33
C THR A 26 -2.53 3.25 3.74
N PHE A 27 -3.53 3.86 4.40
CA PHE A 27 -3.39 5.23 4.92
C PHE A 27 -2.21 5.34 5.88
N ILE A 28 -2.14 4.47 6.89
CA ILE A 28 -1.07 4.51 7.91
C ILE A 28 0.29 4.20 7.27
N LEU A 29 0.33 3.22 6.35
CA LEU A 29 1.54 2.88 5.59
C LEU A 29 2.10 4.08 4.83
N VAL A 30 1.26 4.73 4.01
CA VAL A 30 1.67 5.89 3.21
C VAL A 30 2.02 7.05 4.13
N PHE A 31 1.18 7.38 5.11
CA PHE A 31 1.41 8.48 6.04
C PHE A 31 2.75 8.36 6.76
N ALA A 32 3.07 7.20 7.32
CA ALA A 32 4.32 6.98 8.04
C ALA A 32 5.52 6.87 7.09
N GLY A 33 5.41 6.07 6.03
CA GLY A 33 6.51 5.80 5.11
C GLY A 33 6.91 7.02 4.29
N THR A 34 5.97 7.62 3.56
CA THR A 34 6.26 8.82 2.76
C THR A 34 6.46 10.05 3.65
N GLY A 35 5.78 10.12 4.80
CA GLY A 35 6.06 11.12 5.84
C GLY A 35 7.50 11.06 6.32
N ALA A 36 8.07 9.87 6.53
CA ALA A 36 9.49 9.73 6.89
C ALA A 36 10.43 10.24 5.79
N VAL A 37 10.10 10.05 4.51
CA VAL A 37 10.85 10.63 3.38
C VAL A 37 10.80 12.17 3.43
N MET A 38 9.61 12.73 3.66
CA MET A 38 9.42 14.18 3.75
C MET A 38 10.18 14.76 4.94
N VAL A 39 10.07 14.14 6.12
CA VAL A 39 10.79 14.54 7.34
C VAL A 39 12.30 14.43 7.14
N ASN A 40 12.78 13.37 6.49
CA ASN A 40 14.20 13.24 6.16
C ASN A 40 14.68 14.43 5.30
N LYS A 41 13.86 14.92 4.37
CA LYS A 41 14.20 16.08 3.54
C LYS A 41 14.18 17.39 4.34
N THR A 42 13.18 17.61 5.20
CA THR A 42 13.08 18.85 6.00
C THR A 42 14.13 18.93 7.09
N SER A 43 14.56 17.79 7.63
CA SER A 43 15.58 17.67 8.69
C SER A 43 17.02 17.58 8.16
N ALA A 44 17.24 17.92 6.88
CA ALA A 44 18.55 17.83 6.23
C ALA A 44 19.22 16.44 6.32
N GLY A 45 18.43 15.36 6.32
CA GLY A 45 18.91 13.99 6.23
C GLY A 45 19.03 13.24 7.56
N SER A 46 18.46 13.74 8.66
CA SER A 46 18.65 13.15 9.99
C SER A 46 18.05 11.74 10.14
N VAL A 47 17.01 11.41 9.37
CA VAL A 47 16.37 10.08 9.38
C VAL A 47 17.21 9.05 8.64
N THR A 48 17.98 9.47 7.63
CA THR A 48 18.80 8.65 6.72
C THR A 48 17.99 7.67 5.85
N HIS A 49 18.62 7.11 4.82
CA HIS A 49 17.98 6.09 3.98
C HIS A 49 17.61 4.84 4.80
N LEU A 50 18.49 4.42 5.72
CA LEU A 50 18.25 3.25 6.57
C LEU A 50 17.03 3.45 7.47
N GLY A 51 16.89 4.64 8.08
CA GLY A 51 15.75 4.96 8.92
C GLY A 51 14.44 5.01 8.15
N VAL A 52 14.44 5.58 6.94
CA VAL A 52 13.25 5.57 6.05
C VAL A 52 12.86 4.14 5.70
N SER A 53 13.81 3.30 5.27
CA SER A 53 13.55 1.89 4.97
C SER A 53 13.00 1.13 6.18
N PHE A 54 13.54 1.41 7.37
CA PHE A 54 13.05 0.82 8.61
C PHE A 54 11.62 1.24 8.94
N VAL A 55 11.26 2.52 8.78
CA VAL A 55 9.89 3.01 9.01
C VAL A 55 8.89 2.28 8.10
N PHE A 56 9.19 2.13 6.81
CA PHE A 56 8.34 1.36 5.89
C PHE A 56 8.16 -0.10 6.35
N GLY A 57 9.25 -0.79 6.70
CA GLY A 57 9.17 -2.18 7.16
C GLY A 57 8.40 -2.32 8.49
N ALA A 58 8.67 -1.43 9.45
CA ALA A 58 8.05 -1.45 10.77
C ALA A 58 6.56 -1.15 10.70
N VAL A 59 6.13 -0.16 9.90
CA VAL A 59 4.71 0.19 9.79
C VAL A 59 3.92 -0.89 9.06
N VAL A 60 4.46 -1.49 7.97
CA VAL A 60 3.81 -2.64 7.31
C VAL A 60 3.64 -3.77 8.30
N THR A 61 4.69 -4.12 9.05
CA THR A 61 4.65 -5.19 10.06
C THR A 61 3.59 -4.91 11.12
N ALA A 62 3.55 -3.69 11.65
CA ALA A 62 2.56 -3.29 12.64
C ALA A 62 1.13 -3.38 12.10
N MET A 63 0.89 -2.94 10.86
CA MET A 63 -0.43 -3.00 10.23
C MET A 63 -0.86 -4.42 9.89
N ILE A 64 0.07 -5.30 9.47
CA ILE A 64 -0.21 -6.73 9.30
C ILE A 64 -0.65 -7.34 10.62
N TYR A 65 0.04 -7.06 11.73
CA TYR A 65 -0.32 -7.58 13.04
C TYR A 65 -1.69 -7.04 13.51
N ALA A 66 -1.95 -5.75 13.30
CA ALA A 66 -3.16 -5.08 13.77
C ALA A 66 -4.41 -5.42 12.95
N LEU A 67 -4.28 -5.55 11.62
CA LEU A 67 -5.42 -5.60 10.69
C LEU A 67 -5.41 -6.83 9.77
N GLY A 68 -4.33 -7.63 9.76
CA GLY A 68 -4.21 -8.82 8.90
C GLY A 68 -5.27 -9.88 9.14
N HIS A 69 -5.71 -10.06 10.39
CA HIS A 69 -6.80 -10.97 10.73
C HIS A 69 -8.18 -10.50 10.20
N ILE A 70 -8.29 -9.24 9.76
CA ILE A 70 -9.52 -8.67 9.20
C ILE A 70 -9.53 -8.79 7.68
N SER A 71 -8.49 -8.31 6.99
CA SER A 71 -8.47 -8.21 5.52
C SER A 71 -7.47 -9.11 4.80
N GLY A 72 -6.57 -9.79 5.52
CA GLY A 72 -5.37 -10.38 4.93
C GLY A 72 -4.23 -9.38 4.73
N ALA A 73 -4.43 -8.10 5.09
CA ALA A 73 -3.42 -7.04 5.07
C ALA A 73 -2.69 -6.90 3.73
N HIS A 74 -3.43 -6.72 2.63
CA HIS A 74 -2.80 -6.51 1.34
C HIS A 74 -2.14 -5.12 1.27
N PHE A 75 -2.88 -4.09 1.69
CA PHE A 75 -2.53 -2.67 1.72
C PHE A 75 -1.93 -2.09 0.43
N ASN A 76 -2.02 -2.84 -0.68
CA ASN A 76 -1.33 -2.60 -1.92
C ASN A 76 -2.11 -3.23 -3.09
N PRO A 77 -2.42 -2.45 -4.15
CA PRO A 77 -3.08 -2.96 -5.33
C PRO A 77 -2.32 -4.09 -6.04
N ALA A 78 -0.99 -4.00 -6.14
CA ALA A 78 -0.15 -5.03 -6.76
C ALA A 78 -0.18 -6.34 -5.96
N VAL A 79 -0.18 -6.26 -4.63
CA VAL A 79 -0.33 -7.44 -3.76
C VAL A 79 -1.71 -8.07 -3.95
N THR A 80 -2.77 -7.24 -3.96
CA THR A 80 -4.15 -7.72 -4.19
C THR A 80 -4.29 -8.43 -5.53
N LEU A 81 -3.72 -7.84 -6.60
CA LEU A 81 -3.71 -8.44 -7.93
C LEU A 81 -2.85 -9.70 -7.99
N GLY A 82 -1.71 -9.73 -7.30
CA GLY A 82 -0.85 -10.90 -7.19
C GLY A 82 -1.55 -12.08 -6.52
N PHE A 83 -2.20 -11.85 -5.38
CA PHE A 83 -3.01 -12.87 -4.70
C PHE A 83 -4.19 -13.36 -5.56
N TRP A 84 -4.86 -12.46 -6.27
CA TRP A 84 -5.92 -12.83 -7.20
C TRP A 84 -5.39 -13.67 -8.38
N ALA A 85 -4.28 -13.26 -8.99
CA ALA A 85 -3.66 -13.96 -10.11
C ALA A 85 -3.14 -15.34 -9.72
N SER A 86 -2.65 -15.49 -8.48
CA SER A 86 -2.20 -16.77 -7.91
C SER A 86 -3.35 -17.66 -7.43
N GLY A 87 -4.62 -17.24 -7.57
CA GLY A 87 -5.79 -18.03 -7.19
C GLY A 87 -6.11 -18.02 -5.68
N PHE A 88 -5.38 -17.25 -4.88
CA PHE A 88 -5.55 -17.17 -3.43
C PHE A 88 -6.56 -16.12 -2.96
N PHE A 89 -7.09 -15.30 -3.88
CA PHE A 89 -8.03 -14.23 -3.52
C PHE A 89 -9.20 -14.09 -4.49
N PRO A 90 -10.45 -13.95 -4.00
CA PRO A 90 -11.63 -13.96 -4.84
C PRO A 90 -11.75 -12.69 -5.70
N LYS A 91 -12.00 -12.88 -7.01
CA LYS A 91 -12.11 -11.80 -8.01
C LYS A 91 -13.06 -10.65 -7.60
N TYR A 92 -14.16 -10.95 -6.91
CA TYR A 92 -15.15 -9.93 -6.54
C TYR A 92 -14.68 -8.96 -5.45
N LYS A 93 -13.65 -9.32 -4.67
CA LYS A 93 -13.06 -8.45 -3.64
C LYS A 93 -11.94 -7.55 -4.15
N VAL A 94 -11.38 -7.86 -5.33
CA VAL A 94 -10.24 -7.12 -5.92
C VAL A 94 -10.54 -5.64 -6.07
N LEU A 95 -11.66 -5.29 -6.72
CA LEU A 95 -12.00 -3.89 -6.97
C LEU A 95 -12.27 -3.11 -5.66
N PRO A 96 -13.07 -3.61 -4.70
CA PRO A 96 -13.21 -2.97 -3.39
C PRO A 96 -11.89 -2.72 -2.66
N TYR A 97 -10.98 -3.70 -2.65
CA TYR A 97 -9.66 -3.58 -2.02
C TYR A 97 -8.82 -2.49 -2.69
N VAL A 98 -8.69 -2.54 -4.02
CA VAL A 98 -7.90 -1.56 -4.78
C VAL A 98 -8.44 -0.14 -4.59
N LEU A 99 -9.76 0.04 -4.62
CA LEU A 99 -10.37 1.36 -4.38
C LEU A 99 -10.11 1.86 -2.95
N ALA A 100 -10.24 0.99 -1.94
CA ALA A 100 -9.96 1.35 -0.56
C ALA A 100 -8.48 1.73 -0.35
N GLN A 101 -7.56 0.95 -0.92
CA GLN A 101 -6.12 1.21 -0.86
C GLN A 101 -5.77 2.55 -1.52
N CYS A 102 -6.25 2.78 -2.75
CA CYS A 102 -6.02 4.05 -3.45
C CYS A 102 -6.60 5.24 -2.66
N ALA A 103 -7.82 5.11 -2.13
CA ALA A 103 -8.43 6.16 -1.31
C ALA A 103 -7.63 6.43 -0.03
N GLY A 104 -7.12 5.39 0.64
CA GLY A 104 -6.26 5.52 1.83
C GLY A 104 -4.95 6.23 1.52
N ALA A 105 -4.29 5.85 0.43
CA ALA A 105 -3.04 6.46 -0.03
C ALA A 105 -3.21 7.95 -0.39
N ILE A 106 -4.30 8.30 -1.08
CA ILE A 106 -4.64 9.68 -1.43
C ILE A 106 -4.92 10.50 -0.17
N ALA A 107 -5.73 9.97 0.75
CA ALA A 107 -6.04 10.67 2.01
C ALA A 107 -4.79 10.92 2.87
N ALA A 108 -3.88 9.95 2.94
CA ALA A 108 -2.60 10.10 3.64
C ALA A 108 -1.71 11.16 2.99
N SER A 109 -1.56 11.11 1.67
CA SER A 109 -0.78 12.08 0.90
C SER A 109 -1.35 13.50 1.03
N GLN A 110 -2.68 13.64 1.03
CA GLN A 110 -3.34 14.92 1.20
C GLN A 110 -3.13 15.50 2.61
N LEU A 111 -3.20 14.65 3.64
CA LEU A 111 -2.91 15.06 5.01
C LEU A 111 -1.45 15.53 5.14
N LEU A 112 -0.50 14.79 4.57
CA LEU A 112 0.92 15.18 4.55
C LEU A 112 1.15 16.50 3.81
N LEU A 113 0.48 16.71 2.67
CA LEU A 113 0.55 17.97 1.93
C LEU A 113 0.06 19.15 2.77
N ILE A 114 -1.02 18.97 3.54
CA ILE A 114 -1.57 20.02 4.40
C ILE A 114 -0.66 20.30 5.61
N THR A 115 -0.05 19.27 6.19
CA THR A 115 0.73 19.41 7.44
C THR A 115 2.19 19.80 7.22
N LEU A 116 2.82 19.30 6.15
CA LEU A 116 4.25 19.51 5.86
C LEU A 116 4.49 20.34 4.59
N GLY A 117 3.44 20.64 3.81
CA GLY A 117 3.57 21.32 2.53
C GLY A 117 4.12 20.42 1.43
N GLU A 118 4.48 21.04 0.30
CA GLU A 118 5.04 20.33 -0.84
C GLU A 118 6.55 20.11 -0.65
N VAL A 119 6.90 19.02 0.03
CA VAL A 119 8.29 18.60 0.28
C VAL A 119 8.55 17.23 -0.33
N ALA A 120 9.73 17.04 -0.92
CA ALA A 120 10.18 15.75 -1.46
C ALA A 120 9.17 15.09 -2.41
N LYS A 121 8.34 15.89 -3.10
CA LYS A 121 7.23 15.42 -3.95
C LYS A 121 6.33 14.41 -3.22
N LEU A 122 6.06 14.67 -1.94
CA LEU A 122 5.24 13.83 -1.05
C LEU A 122 5.75 12.39 -0.91
N GLY A 123 7.04 12.15 -1.17
CA GLY A 123 7.65 10.83 -1.15
C GLY A 123 7.37 9.96 -2.39
N ALA A 124 6.90 10.56 -3.48
CA ALA A 124 6.69 9.85 -4.74
C ALA A 124 8.01 9.27 -5.31
N THR A 125 7.95 8.03 -5.80
CA THR A 125 9.07 7.35 -6.45
C THR A 125 9.18 7.81 -7.91
N ILE A 126 10.27 8.49 -8.24
CA ILE A 126 10.50 9.05 -9.57
C ILE A 126 11.71 8.39 -10.21
N PRO A 127 11.64 8.03 -11.51
CA PRO A 127 12.77 7.43 -12.21
C PRO A 127 14.03 8.27 -12.11
N LEU A 128 15.13 7.63 -11.72
CA LEU A 128 16.44 8.26 -11.70
C LEU A 128 16.81 8.68 -13.13
N ASN A 129 17.11 9.97 -13.33
CA ASN A 129 17.43 10.56 -14.63
C ASN A 129 16.37 10.31 -15.73
N GLY A 130 15.12 10.05 -15.34
CA GLY A 130 14.05 9.73 -16.31
C GLY A 130 14.18 8.35 -16.97
N ASN A 131 15.00 7.45 -16.44
CA ASN A 131 15.16 6.10 -16.99
C ASN A 131 14.00 5.18 -16.59
N TRP A 132 12.91 5.25 -17.35
CA TRP A 132 11.70 4.46 -17.12
C TRP A 132 11.93 2.95 -17.20
N LEU A 133 12.81 2.49 -18.10
CA LEU A 133 13.07 1.06 -18.26
C LEU A 133 13.77 0.49 -17.02
N GLN A 134 14.78 1.19 -16.51
CA GLN A 134 15.46 0.80 -15.28
C GLN A 134 14.50 0.76 -14.09
N SER A 135 13.66 1.78 -13.93
CA SER A 135 12.65 1.80 -12.87
C SER A 135 11.66 0.64 -13.00
N LEU A 136 11.18 0.32 -14.20
CA LEU A 136 10.28 -0.80 -14.44
C LEU A 136 10.93 -2.15 -14.06
N ILE A 137 12.19 -2.36 -14.43
CA ILE A 137 12.93 -3.58 -14.07
C ILE A 137 13.05 -3.68 -12.55
N LEU A 138 13.45 -2.60 -11.87
CA LEU A 138 13.58 -2.58 -10.41
C LEU A 138 12.25 -2.81 -9.71
N GLU A 139 11.17 -2.12 -10.11
CA GLU A 139 9.82 -2.30 -9.56
C GLU A 139 9.33 -3.75 -9.74
N THR A 140 9.61 -4.37 -10.88
CA THR A 140 9.26 -5.77 -11.15
C THR A 140 10.00 -6.72 -10.21
N VAL A 141 11.32 -6.55 -10.06
CA VAL A 141 12.15 -7.39 -9.17
C VAL A 141 11.75 -7.21 -7.70
N LEU A 142 11.55 -5.97 -7.25
CA LEU A 142 11.16 -5.67 -5.87
C LEU A 142 9.76 -6.21 -5.56
N THR A 143 8.81 -6.07 -6.48
CA THR A 143 7.46 -6.62 -6.33
C THR A 143 7.48 -8.16 -6.33
N PHE A 144 8.33 -8.78 -7.16
CA PHE A 144 8.52 -10.23 -7.14
C PHE A 144 9.05 -10.71 -5.78
N ILE A 145 10.08 -10.05 -5.23
CA ILE A 145 10.63 -10.38 -3.91
C ILE A 145 9.55 -10.24 -2.83
N LEU A 146 8.78 -9.14 -2.86
CA LEU A 146 7.67 -8.93 -1.94
C LEU A 146 6.63 -10.06 -2.05
N MET A 147 6.20 -10.40 -3.26
CA MET A 147 5.23 -11.47 -3.50
C MET A 147 5.79 -12.87 -3.26
N PHE A 148 7.10 -13.07 -3.23
CA PHE A 148 7.72 -14.32 -2.82
C PHE A 148 7.66 -14.49 -1.29
N VAL A 149 7.74 -13.39 -0.53
CA VAL A 149 7.76 -13.41 0.94
C VAL A 149 6.36 -13.46 1.56
N ILE A 150 5.37 -12.79 0.98
CA ILE A 150 4.04 -12.64 1.60
C ILE A 150 3.23 -13.96 1.67
N PRO A 151 3.22 -14.84 0.64
CA PRO A 151 2.51 -16.12 0.72
C PRO A 151 3.17 -17.01 1.78
N GLY A 152 2.64 -16.94 3.01
CA GLY A 152 2.96 -17.90 4.07
C GLY A 152 2.31 -19.23 3.72
N ASN A 153 3.13 -20.29 3.60
CA ASN A 153 2.64 -21.66 3.59
C ASN A 153 1.97 -22.01 4.93
#